data_AF-A0A9X4KRD6-F1
#
_entry.id   AF-A0A9X4KRD6-F1
#
_cell.length_a   1.000
_cell.length_b   1.000
_cell.length_c   1.000
_cell.angle_alpha   90.00
_cell.angle_beta   90.00
_cell.angle_gamma   90.00
#
_symmetry.space_group_name_H-M   'P 1'
#
loop_
_entity.id
_entity.type
_entity.pdbx_description
1 polymer ?
#
loop_
_entity_poly.entity_id
_entity_poly.type
_entity_poly.pdbx_seq_one_letter_code
_entity_poly.pdbx_strand_id
1 'polypeptide(L)'
;MLEAILERCAGLDVHQESVVACVLSGPLDQKPKCEIRTFGTMTDELLALGEWLSEQGCSQVAMESTGVYWKPIWNVLESFDFDLLLANAHHIKNLPGRKTDIKDAEWIAKLLRCGLIENSFVPPGRYSRIA
;
A
#
# COMPACT_ATOMS: atom_id res chain seq x y z
N MET A 1 10.28 -16.93 10.57
CA MET A 1 10.03 -16.26 9.28
C MET A 1 8.54 -15.96 9.27
N LEU A 2 8.11 -14.74 8.95
CA LEU A 2 6.66 -14.46 8.84
C LEU A 2 6.12 -15.24 7.64
N GLU A 3 5.00 -15.93 7.81
CA GLU A 3 4.37 -16.71 6.74
C GLU A 3 3.64 -15.77 5.78
N ALA A 4 4.00 -15.81 4.50
CA ALA A 4 3.35 -15.02 3.47
C ALA A 4 2.01 -15.68 3.07
N ILE A 5 0.98 -14.86 2.91
CA ILE A 5 -0.35 -15.26 2.45
C ILE A 5 -0.71 -14.66 1.09
N LEU A 6 0.05 -13.66 0.62
CA LEU A 6 -0.13 -13.04 -0.70
C LEU A 6 1.11 -13.24 -1.57
N GLU A 7 0.91 -13.68 -2.81
CA GLU A 7 2.02 -13.76 -3.78
C GLU A 7 2.38 -12.39 -4.35
N ARG A 8 1.41 -11.48 -4.46
CA ARG A 8 1.55 -10.15 -5.04
C ARG A 8 0.76 -9.13 -4.21
N CYS A 9 1.42 -8.08 -3.74
CA CYS A 9 0.78 -7.01 -2.98
C CYS A 9 1.63 -5.74 -3.02
N ALA A 10 1.03 -4.61 -2.66
CA ALA A 10 1.73 -3.34 -2.61
C ALA A 10 1.59 -2.61 -1.27
N GLY A 11 2.64 -1.88 -0.90
CA GLY A 11 2.65 -0.93 0.21
C GLY A 11 2.95 0.47 -0.30
N LEU A 12 2.17 1.45 0.15
CA LEU A 12 2.30 2.86 -0.23
C LEU A 12 2.64 3.70 1.00
N ASP A 13 3.74 4.45 0.93
CA ASP A 13 4.08 5.51 1.87
C ASP A 13 3.70 6.86 1.25
N VAL A 14 2.67 7.49 1.82
CA VAL A 14 2.02 8.68 1.25
C VAL A 14 2.47 9.93 1.98
N HIS A 15 3.11 10.82 1.23
CA HIS A 15 3.45 12.18 1.64
C HIS A 15 2.58 13.20 0.92
N GLN A 16 2.74 14.48 1.26
CA GLN A 16 1.93 15.55 0.69
C GLN A 16 2.08 15.68 -0.84
N GLU A 17 3.30 15.51 -1.36
CA GLU A 17 3.62 15.73 -2.79
C GLU A 17 4.03 14.45 -3.52
N SER A 18 4.18 13.34 -2.82
CA SER A 18 4.66 12.09 -3.40
C SER A 18 4.07 10.85 -2.74
N VAL A 19 4.04 9.77 -3.52
CA VAL A 19 3.68 8.42 -3.08
C VAL A 19 4.84 7.50 -3.43
N VAL A 20 5.48 6.93 -2.40
CA VAL A 20 6.48 5.87 -2.60
C VAL A 20 5.75 4.53 -2.55
N ALA A 21 5.74 3.83 -3.67
CA ALA A 21 5.07 2.55 -3.82
C ALA A 21 6.09 1.41 -3.88
N CYS A 22 5.82 0.34 -3.14
CA CYS A 22 6.60 -0.89 -3.15
C CYS A 22 5.72 -2.08 -3.49
N VAL A 23 6.09 -2.83 -4.53
CA VAL A 23 5.45 -4.09 -4.90
C VAL A 23 6.33 -5.25 -4.45
N LEU A 24 5.71 -6.22 -3.77
CA LEU A 24 6.33 -7.51 -3.48
C LEU A 24 5.67 -8.60 -4.32
N SER A 25 6.47 -9.33 -5.09
CA SER A 25 5.98 -10.38 -5.98
C SER A 25 6.82 -11.66 -5.90
N GLY A 26 6.16 -12.82 -5.88
CA GLY A 26 6.81 -14.13 -5.93
C GLY A 26 6.11 -15.19 -5.08
N PRO A 27 6.65 -16.43 -5.06
CA PRO A 27 6.09 -17.54 -4.26
C PRO A 27 6.02 -17.22 -2.76
N LEU A 28 5.11 -17.87 -2.04
CA LEU A 28 4.88 -17.65 -0.60
C LEU A 28 6.03 -18.17 0.29
N ASP A 29 6.71 -19.21 -0.18
CA ASP A 29 7.80 -19.91 0.52
C ASP A 29 9.19 -19.34 0.18
N GLN A 30 9.26 -18.31 -0.66
CA GLN A 30 10.50 -17.72 -1.13
C GLN A 30 10.60 -16.23 -0.82
N LYS A 31 11.81 -15.71 -0.87
CA LYS A 31 12.04 -14.26 -0.77
C LYS A 31 11.38 -13.58 -1.98
N PRO A 32 10.44 -12.64 -1.77
CA PRO A 32 9.79 -11.96 -2.89
C PRO A 32 10.78 -11.03 -3.60
N LYS A 33 10.53 -10.80 -4.88
CA LYS A 33 11.08 -9.64 -5.59
C LYS A 33 10.46 -8.37 -5.01
N CYS A 34 11.25 -7.31 -4.99
CA CYS A 34 10.85 -6.01 -4.48
C CYS A 34 11.10 -4.97 -5.57
N GLU A 35 10.04 -4.29 -6.00
CA GLU A 35 10.12 -3.18 -6.95
C GLU A 35 9.58 -1.92 -6.27
N ILE A 36 10.34 -0.82 -6.37
CA ILE A 36 9.99 0.45 -5.73
C ILE A 36 9.95 1.54 -6.78
N ARG A 37 8.87 2.32 -6.78
CA ARG A 37 8.70 3.50 -7.63
C ARG A 37 8.10 4.64 -6.83
N THR A 38 8.37 5.87 -7.26
CA THR A 38 7.81 7.08 -6.66
C THR A 38 6.96 7.79 -7.70
N PHE A 39 5.77 8.22 -7.28
CA PHE A 39 4.79 8.94 -8.10
C PHE A 39 4.46 10.27 -7.44
N GLY A 40 3.96 11.23 -8.22
CA GLY A 40 3.33 12.44 -7.71
C GLY A 40 1.92 12.21 -7.14
N THR A 41 1.32 13.27 -6.58
CA THR A 41 -0.06 13.26 -6.03
C THR A 41 -1.10 13.92 -6.93
N MET A 42 -0.71 14.31 -8.15
CA MET A 42 -1.64 14.80 -9.17
C MET A 42 -2.36 13.63 -9.86
N THR A 43 -3.56 13.86 -10.38
CA THR A 43 -4.42 12.80 -10.94
C THR A 43 -3.72 11.90 -11.96
N ASP A 44 -2.97 12.47 -12.91
CA ASP A 44 -2.26 11.68 -13.94
C ASP A 44 -1.22 10.74 -13.33
N GLU A 45 -0.50 11.20 -12.31
CA GLU A 45 0.49 10.39 -11.58
C GLU A 45 -0.17 9.30 -10.74
N LEU A 46 -1.35 9.58 -10.16
CA LEU A 46 -2.12 8.59 -9.40
C LEU A 46 -2.76 7.53 -10.30
N LEU A 47 -3.17 7.91 -11.51
CA LEU A 47 -3.62 6.96 -12.54
C LEU A 47 -2.45 6.07 -12.97
N ALA A 48 -1.28 6.65 -13.25
CA ALA A 48 -0.07 5.91 -13.59
C ALA A 48 0.36 4.95 -12.46
N LEU A 49 0.19 5.36 -11.19
CA LEU A 49 0.36 4.48 -10.04
C LEU A 49 -0.60 3.28 -10.10
N GLY A 50 -1.90 3.51 -10.30
CA GLY A 50 -2.92 2.46 -10.38
C GLY A 50 -2.70 1.49 -11.54
N GLU A 51 -2.36 2.02 -12.72
CA GLU A 51 -1.99 1.22 -13.90
C GLU A 51 -0.78 0.36 -13.62
N TRP A 52 0.29 0.94 -13.07
CA TRP A 52 1.50 0.20 -12.72
C TRP A 52 1.22 -0.92 -11.71
N LEU A 53 0.44 -0.66 -10.65
CA LEU A 53 0.06 -1.69 -9.68
C LEU A 53 -0.75 -2.83 -10.33
N SER A 54 -1.62 -2.49 -11.30
CA SER A 54 -2.41 -3.46 -12.07
C SER A 54 -1.52 -4.31 -12.98
N GLU A 55 -0.56 -3.71 -13.68
CA GLU A 55 0.43 -4.41 -14.51
C GLU A 55 1.28 -5.39 -13.70
N GLN A 56 1.57 -5.05 -12.44
CA GLN A 56 2.28 -5.92 -11.51
C GLN A 56 1.40 -7.07 -10.97
N GLY A 57 0.09 -7.05 -11.24
CA GLY A 57 -0.87 -8.04 -10.77
C GLY A 57 -1.12 -7.98 -9.27
N CYS A 58 -1.01 -6.79 -8.66
CA CYS A 58 -1.38 -6.60 -7.26
C CYS A 58 -2.90 -6.62 -7.12
N SER A 59 -3.42 -7.41 -6.17
CA SER A 59 -4.85 -7.38 -5.81
C SER A 59 -5.10 -6.65 -4.48
N GLN A 60 -4.09 -6.55 -3.62
CA GLN A 60 -4.20 -5.85 -2.33
C GLN A 60 -3.14 -4.77 -2.21
N VAL A 61 -3.56 -3.61 -1.74
CA VAL A 61 -2.72 -2.42 -1.60
C VAL A 61 -2.96 -1.80 -0.23
N ALA A 62 -1.91 -1.71 0.59
CA ALA A 62 -1.96 -1.02 1.86
C ALA A 62 -1.26 0.33 1.75
N MET A 63 -1.81 1.36 2.37
CA MET A 63 -1.22 2.69 2.39
C MET A 63 -1.12 3.26 3.81
N GLU A 64 -0.08 4.04 4.06
CA GLU A 64 0.10 4.83 5.28
C GLU A 64 0.22 6.31 4.91
N SER A 65 -0.33 7.19 5.75
CA SER A 65 -0.12 8.63 5.61
C SER A 65 -0.14 9.35 6.96
N THR A 66 0.75 10.33 7.11
CA THR A 66 0.71 11.27 8.24
C THR A 66 -0.34 12.35 7.94
N GLY A 67 -1.63 12.04 8.14
CA GLY A 67 -2.74 12.99 8.00
C GLY A 67 -3.81 12.54 6.99
N VAL A 68 -4.37 13.50 6.24
CA VAL A 68 -5.49 13.26 5.30
C VAL A 68 -5.05 13.00 3.85
N TYR A 69 -3.74 12.96 3.58
CA TYR A 69 -3.22 12.88 2.21
C TYR A 69 -3.56 11.56 1.52
N TRP A 70 -3.86 10.49 2.26
CA TRP A 70 -4.32 9.22 1.68
C TRP A 70 -5.65 9.34 0.92
N LYS A 71 -6.51 10.33 1.24
CA LYS A 71 -7.86 10.45 0.64
C LYS A 71 -7.84 10.60 -0.90
N PRO A 72 -7.08 11.55 -1.49
CA PRO A 72 -7.00 11.64 -2.95
C PRO A 72 -6.41 10.39 -3.61
N ILE A 73 -5.45 9.72 -2.98
CA ILE A 73 -4.90 8.44 -3.47
C ILE A 73 -6.01 7.39 -3.48
N TRP A 74 -6.73 7.25 -2.37
CA TRP A 74 -7.83 6.31 -2.23
C TRP A 74 -8.90 6.52 -3.29
N ASN A 75 -9.34 7.77 -3.49
CA ASN A 75 -10.39 8.11 -4.45
C ASN A 75 -10.03 7.78 -5.90
N VAL A 76 -8.74 7.81 -6.26
CA VAL A 76 -8.29 7.39 -7.61
C VAL A 76 -8.16 5.88 -7.67
N LEU A 77 -7.51 5.27 -6.68
CA LEU A 77 -7.24 3.83 -6.67
C LEU A 77 -8.51 2.98 -6.49
N GLU A 78 -9.59 3.51 -5.90
CA GLU A 78 -10.87 2.80 -5.78
C GLU A 78 -11.58 2.58 -7.14
N SER A 79 -11.11 3.25 -8.20
CA SER A 79 -11.57 2.99 -9.57
C SER A 79 -10.91 1.76 -10.21
N PHE A 80 -9.88 1.20 -9.58
CA PHE A 80 -9.21 -0.03 -9.97
C PHE A 80 -9.70 -1.21 -9.12
N ASP A 81 -9.37 -2.44 -9.54
CA ASP A 81 -9.77 -3.68 -8.86
C ASP A 81 -8.78 -4.05 -7.74
N PHE A 82 -8.71 -3.20 -6.71
CA PHE A 82 -7.84 -3.40 -5.55
C PHE A 82 -8.63 -3.47 -4.24
N ASP A 83 -8.24 -4.41 -3.37
CA ASP A 83 -8.55 -4.33 -1.94
C ASP A 83 -7.61 -3.31 -1.29
N LEU A 84 -8.15 -2.11 -1.02
CA LEU A 84 -7.41 -1.02 -0.38
C LEU A 84 -7.48 -1.11 1.15
N LEU A 85 -6.33 -0.96 1.82
CA LEU A 85 -6.20 -0.92 3.27
C LEU A 85 -5.50 0.37 3.71
N LEU A 86 -6.05 1.06 4.70
CA LEU A 86 -5.36 2.16 5.37
C LEU A 86 -4.70 1.64 6.64
N ALA A 87 -3.36 1.62 6.66
CA ALA A 87 -2.57 1.16 7.79
C ALA A 87 -2.43 2.27 8.86
N ASN A 88 -2.50 1.88 10.13
CA ASN A 88 -2.16 2.78 11.23
C ASN A 88 -0.64 2.92 11.34
N ALA A 89 -0.11 4.08 10.94
CA ALA A 89 1.32 4.41 10.96
C ALA A 89 2.01 4.12 12.30
N HIS A 90 1.41 4.55 13.40
CA HIS A 90 1.98 4.37 14.74
C HIS A 90 2.03 2.90 15.12
N HIS A 91 1.04 2.11 14.72
CA HIS A 91 1.04 0.68 15.00
C HIS A 91 2.12 -0.03 14.18
N ILE A 92 2.10 0.11 12.84
CA ILE A 92 2.99 -0.65 11.97
C ILE A 92 4.47 -0.32 12.20
N LYS A 93 4.79 0.93 12.55
CA LYS A 93 6.18 1.36 12.77
C LYS A 93 6.80 0.74 14.03
N ASN A 94 5.98 0.31 14.99
CA ASN A 94 6.40 -0.28 16.26
C ASN A 94 6.38 -1.83 16.26
N LEU A 95 5.98 -2.46 15.15
CA LEU A 95 5.94 -3.92 15.07
C LEU A 95 7.36 -4.52 15.09
N PRO A 96 7.59 -5.58 15.88
CA PRO A 96 8.89 -6.23 15.98
C PRO A 96 9.30 -6.84 14.64
N GLY A 97 10.61 -6.87 14.37
CA GLY A 97 11.16 -7.41 13.12
C GLY A 97 11.32 -6.36 12.02
N ARG A 98 10.87 -5.12 12.25
CA ARG A 98 11.27 -3.99 11.41
C ARG A 98 12.77 -3.73 11.57
N LYS A 99 13.49 -3.74 10.45
CA LYS A 99 14.89 -3.30 10.42
C LYS A 99 14.97 -1.80 10.13
N THR A 100 16.01 -1.15 10.66
CA THR A 100 16.23 0.30 10.55
C THR A 100 16.48 0.78 9.12
N ASP A 101 16.88 -0.12 8.21
CA ASP A 101 17.21 0.15 6.81
C ASP A 101 16.06 -0.12 5.83
N ILE A 102 14.91 -0.62 6.30
CA ILE A 102 13.75 -0.90 5.43
C ILE A 102 12.94 0.39 5.21
N LYS A 103 12.70 0.71 3.93
CA LYS A 103 11.83 1.81 3.51
C LYS A 103 10.39 1.57 3.97
N ASP A 104 9.68 2.62 4.39
CA ASP A 104 8.30 2.52 4.93
C ASP A 104 7.36 1.77 3.97
N ALA A 105 7.39 2.08 2.66
CA ALA A 105 6.60 1.38 1.65
C ALA A 105 6.87 -0.14 1.58
N GLU A 106 8.14 -0.56 1.67
CA GLU A 106 8.51 -1.98 1.69
C GLU A 106 8.07 -2.66 2.99
N TRP A 107 8.15 -1.95 4.11
CA TRP A 107 7.66 -2.47 5.39
C TRP A 107 6.15 -2.69 5.37
N ILE A 108 5.39 -1.73 4.84
CA ILE A 108 3.95 -1.84 4.65
C ILE A 108 3.62 -3.05 3.76
N ALA A 109 4.31 -3.19 2.62
CA ALA A 109 4.09 -4.32 1.72
C ALA A 109 4.38 -5.67 2.40
N LYS A 110 5.45 -5.76 3.21
CA LYS A 110 5.77 -6.99 3.98
C LYS A 110 4.70 -7.35 4.99
N LEU A 111 4.20 -6.37 5.73
CA LEU A 111 3.14 -6.59 6.70
C LEU A 111 1.85 -7.03 6.02
N LEU A 112 1.46 -6.37 4.92
CA LEU A 112 0.31 -6.76 4.11
C LEU A 112 0.46 -8.19 3.60
N ARG A 113 1.64 -8.52 3.03
CA ARG A 113 1.94 -9.86 2.50
C ARG A 113 1.73 -10.98 3.52
N CYS A 114 1.94 -10.69 4.80
CA CYS A 114 1.81 -11.65 5.91
C CYS A 114 0.47 -11.52 6.66
N GLY A 115 -0.47 -10.69 6.18
CA GLY A 115 -1.78 -10.49 6.84
C GLY A 115 -1.70 -9.77 8.19
N LEU A 116 -0.64 -9.00 8.43
CA LEU A 116 -0.38 -8.31 9.71
C LEU A 116 -0.91 -6.87 9.76
N ILE A 117 -1.53 -6.39 8.69
CA ILE A 117 -2.23 -5.11 8.70
C ILE A 117 -3.68 -5.40 9.04
N GLU A 118 -4.05 -5.10 10.29
CA GLU A 118 -5.46 -5.05 10.67
C GLU A 118 -6.16 -3.93 9.89
N ASN A 119 -7.34 -4.22 9.34
CA ASN A 119 -8.17 -3.22 8.69
C ASN A 119 -8.48 -2.09 9.69
N SER A 120 -7.87 -0.92 9.51
CA SER A 120 -8.41 0.32 10.05
C SER A 120 -9.70 0.58 9.26
N PHE A 121 -10.82 0.05 9.72
CA PHE A 121 -12.12 0.05 9.03
C PHE A 121 -12.40 1.36 8.27
N VAL A 122 -12.28 1.33 6.93
CA VAL A 122 -12.82 2.36 6.03
C VAL A 122 -14.17 1.83 5.55
N PRO A 123 -15.30 2.47 5.92
CA PRO A 123 -16.61 1.96 5.52
C PRO A 123 -16.76 1.98 4.00
N PRO A 124 -17.18 0.87 3.37
CA PRO A 124 -17.48 0.87 1.94
C PRO A 124 -18.53 1.95 1.63
N GLY A 125 -18.21 2.84 0.69
CA GLY A 125 -19.13 3.85 0.16
C GLY A 125 -19.19 5.22 0.86
N ARG A 126 -18.45 5.47 1.96
CA ARG A 126 -18.59 6.75 2.70
C ARG A 126 -17.87 7.96 2.06
N TYR A 127 -16.93 7.76 1.12
CA TYR A 127 -16.27 8.87 0.40
C TYR A 127 -16.87 9.17 -0.99
N SER A 128 -17.82 8.36 -1.48
CA SER A 128 -18.49 8.57 -2.79
C SER A 128 -19.51 9.73 -2.82
N ARG A 129 -19.76 10.41 -1.69
CA ARG A 129 -20.88 11.37 -1.53
C ARG A 129 -20.57 12.60 -0.67
N ILE A 130 -19.41 13.22 -0.84
CA ILE A 130 -19.23 14.59 -0.31
C ILE A 130 -19.05 15.52 -1.50
N ALA A 131 -20.19 16.02 -1.98
CA ALA A 131 -20.29 17.28 -2.70
C ALA A 131 -20.13 18.44 -1.71
#